data_AF-A0A194RGG7-F1
#
_entry.id   AF-A0A194RGG7-F1
#
_cell.length_a   1.000
_cell.length_b   1.000
_cell.length_c   1.000
_cell.angle_alpha   90.00
_cell.angle_beta   90.00
_cell.angle_gamma   90.00
#
_symmetry.space_group_name_H-M   'P 1'
#
loop_
_entity.id
_entity.type
_entity.pdbx_description
1 polymer ?
#
loop_
_entity_poly.entity_id
_entity_poly.type
_entity_poly.pdbx_seq_one_letter_code
_entity_poly.pdbx_strand_id
1 'polypeptide(L)' 'MRIGWIQRLVNKWPGKKTFGMYRFLPMFFVLGAALEFSMINWKVGEVNFYTTFKRRQAKDIIEDKIKKYTAV' A
#
# COMPACT_ATOMS: atom_id res chain seq x y z
N MET A 1 32.83 16.92 13.91
CA MET A 1 32.10 17.21 12.66
C MET A 1 30.73 17.78 13.03
N ARG A 2 30.64 19.11 13.24
CA ARG A 2 29.42 19.76 13.77
C ARG A 2 28.34 19.79 12.70
N ILE A 3 27.33 18.97 12.89
CA ILE A 3 26.12 18.89 12.08
C ILE A 3 25.23 20.12 12.34
N GLY A 4 25.74 21.31 11.98
CA GLY A 4 25.05 22.58 12.17
C GLY A 4 23.83 22.76 11.26
N TRP A 5 23.78 22.00 10.16
CA TRP A 5 22.72 22.06 9.16
C TRP A 5 21.44 21.35 9.63
N ILE A 6 21.55 20.20 10.30
CA ILE A 6 20.39 19.50 10.87
C ILE A 6 19.74 20.35 11.97
N GLN A 7 20.55 20.99 12.82
CA GLN A 7 20.05 21.88 13.87
C GLN A 7 19.21 23.05 13.28
N ARG A 8 19.65 23.63 12.15
CA ARG A 8 18.93 24.70 11.44
C ARG A 8 17.62 24.20 10.82
N LEU A 9 17.64 23.02 10.20
CA LEU A 9 16.44 22.40 9.63
C LEU A 9 15.40 22.08 10.71
N VAL A 10 15.83 21.44 11.80
CA VAL A 10 14.96 21.09 12.93
C VAL A 10 14.40 22.33 13.65
N ASN A 11 15.14 23.44 13.67
CA ASN A 11 14.68 24.71 14.25
C ASN A 11 13.72 25.49 13.34
N LYS A 12 13.79 25.30 12.02
CA LYS A 12 12.83 25.89 11.07
C LYS A 12 11.47 25.19 11.06
N TRP A 13 11.33 24.07 11.75
CA TRP A 13 10.10 23.29 11.76
C TRP A 13 8.97 24.04 12.48
N PRO A 14 7.84 24.34 11.81
CA PRO A 14 6.68 24.98 12.43
C PRO A 14 6.05 24.08 13.50
N GLY A 15 5.52 24.67 14.57
CA GLY A 15 4.91 23.91 15.68
C GLY A 15 5.82 23.75 16.92
N LYS A 16 7.03 24.32 16.91
CA LYS A 16 7.93 24.32 18.09
C LYS A 16 7.33 25.01 19.33
N LYS A 17 6.49 26.05 19.14
CA LYS A 17 5.78 26.76 20.24
C LYS A 17 4.50 26.08 20.70
N THR A 18 3.76 25.42 19.81
CA THR A 18 2.41 24.88 20.11
C THR A 18 2.43 23.38 20.42
N PHE A 19 3.29 22.60 19.76
CA PHE A 19 3.39 21.15 19.92
C PHE A 19 4.61 20.68 20.71
N GLY A 20 5.55 21.58 21.06
CA GLY A 20 6.68 21.30 21.96
C GLY A 20 7.48 20.05 21.54
N MET A 21 7.55 19.05 22.44
CA MET A 21 8.24 17.77 22.21
C MET A 21 7.55 16.91 21.15
N TYR A 22 6.23 17.06 20.96
CA TYR A 22 5.39 16.27 20.04
C TYR A 22 5.27 16.86 18.63
N ARG A 23 6.12 17.81 18.24
CA ARG A 23 6.10 18.46 16.90
C ARG A 23 6.19 17.50 15.70
N PHE A 24 6.68 16.29 15.91
CA PHE A 24 6.77 15.26 14.86
C PHE A 24 5.55 14.35 14.81
N LEU A 25 4.68 14.39 15.82
CA LEU A 25 3.49 13.54 15.90
C LEU A 25 2.58 13.67 14.67
N PRO A 26 2.27 14.89 14.17
CA PRO A 26 1.46 15.02 12.96
C PRO A 26 2.11 14.40 11.72
N MET A 27 3.45 14.43 11.63
CA MET A 27 4.17 13.80 10.51
C MET A 27 4.06 12.28 10.57
N PHE A 28 4.21 11.66 11.74
CA PHE A 28 4.02 10.22 11.90
C PHE A 28 2.57 9.79 11.63
N PHE A 29 1.60 10.62 12.00
CA PHE A 29 0.19 10.37 11.70
C PHE A 29 -0.08 10.38 10.19
N VAL A 30 0.39 11.41 9.49
CA VAL A 30 0.25 11.50 8.03
C VAL A 30 1.00 10.37 7.32
N LEU A 31 2.19 9.99 7.82
CA LEU A 31 2.94 8.85 7.28
C LEU A 31 2.19 7.52 7.48
N GLY A 32 1.58 7.30 8.64
CA GLY A 32 0.75 6.12 8.91
C GLY A 32 -0.47 6.09 7.99
N ALA A 33 -1.19 7.20 7.86
CA ALA A 33 -2.32 7.32 6.95
C ALA A 33 -1.90 7.13 5.48
N ALA A 34 -0.75 7.66 5.08
CA ALA A 34 -0.20 7.46 3.74
C ALA A 34 0.22 6.01 3.50
N LEU A 35 0.72 5.31 4.51
CA LEU A 35 1.06 3.89 4.43
C LEU A 35 -0.21 3.04 4.30
N GLU A 36 -1.24 3.29 5.11
CA GLU A 36 -2.54 2.61 4.98
C GLU A 36 -3.19 2.90 3.63
N PHE A 37 -3.18 4.16 3.20
CA PHE A 37 -3.68 4.55 1.89
C PHE A 37 -2.86 3.89 0.77
N SER A 38 -1.55 3.83 0.91
CA SER A 38 -0.68 3.09 -0.01
C SER A 38 -1.06 1.62 -0.02
N MET A 39 -1.19 0.92 1.10
CA MET A 39 -1.61 -0.49 1.09
C MET A 39 -2.93 -0.74 0.35
N ILE A 40 -3.88 0.19 0.43
CA ILE A 40 -5.19 0.10 -0.26
C ILE A 40 -5.08 0.45 -1.75
N ASN A 41 -4.33 1.50 -2.09
CA ASN A 41 -4.30 2.10 -3.43
C ASN A 41 -3.10 1.62 -4.28
N TRP A 42 -2.03 1.15 -3.64
CA TRP A 42 -0.82 0.56 -4.20
C TRP A 42 -1.11 -0.84 -4.70
N LYS A 43 -1.93 -0.91 -5.74
CA LYS A 43 -1.90 -2.00 -6.70
C LYS A 43 -0.86 -1.67 -7.76
N VAL A 44 0.43 -1.76 -7.40
CA VAL A 44 1.50 -1.63 -8.40
C VAL A 44 1.49 -2.86 -9.30
N GLY A 45 0.95 -2.66 -10.51
CA GLY A 45 1.35 -3.39 -11.71
C GLY A 45 0.39 -4.49 -12.19
N GLU A 46 0.34 -4.62 -13.52
CA GLU A 46 -0.32 -5.61 -14.39
C GLU A 46 -0.09 -7.09 -14.06
N VAL A 47 0.50 -7.46 -12.92
CA VAL A 47 0.57 -8.87 -12.49
C VAL A 47 -0.72 -9.24 -11.81
N ASN A 48 -1.70 -9.36 -12.69
CA ASN A 48 -3.08 -9.66 -12.49
C ASN A 48 -3.22 -11.12 -12.03
N PHE A 49 -2.66 -11.44 -10.84
CA PHE A 49 -2.73 -12.73 -10.15
C PHE A 49 -4.18 -13.22 -10.12
N TYR A 50 -5.12 -12.28 -9.97
CA TYR A 50 -6.55 -12.53 -9.99
C TYR A 50 -7.08 -12.91 -11.39
N THR A 51 -6.64 -12.28 -12.48
CA THR A 51 -7.02 -12.76 -13.83
C THR A 51 -6.40 -14.11 -14.18
N THR A 52 -5.14 -14.37 -13.82
CA THR A 52 -4.51 -15.66 -14.08
C THR A 52 -5.20 -16.77 -13.30
N PHE A 53 -5.54 -16.50 -12.04
CA PHE A 53 -6.28 -17.43 -11.19
C PHE A 53 -7.73 -17.65 -11.66
N LYS A 54 -8.47 -16.59 -11.99
CA LYS A 54 -9.83 -16.71 -12.53
C LYS A 54 -9.87 -17.37 -13.90
N ARG A 55 -8.83 -17.19 -14.73
CA ARG A 55 -8.72 -17.85 -16.04
C ARG A 55 -8.48 -19.36 -15.93
N ARG A 56 -7.80 -19.84 -14.87
CA ARG A 56 -7.67 -21.29 -14.60
C ARG A 56 -8.99 -21.90 -14.13
N GLN A 57 -9.64 -21.29 -13.14
CA GLN A 57 -10.94 -21.81 -12.64
C GLN A 57 -12.02 -21.84 -13.71
N ALA A 58 -12.06 -20.85 -14.61
CA ALA A 58 -13.02 -20.85 -15.71
C ALA A 58 -12.81 -22.03 -16.68
N LYS A 59 -11.56 -22.47 -16.89
CA LYS A 59 -11.26 -23.64 -17.74
C LYS A 59 -11.70 -24.94 -17.08
N ASP A 60 -11.38 -25.12 -15.81
CA ASP A 60 -11.72 -26.34 -15.07
C ASP A 60 -13.25 -26.57 -15.02
N ILE A 61 -14.03 -25.51 -14.79
CA ILE A 61 -15.50 -25.59 -14.78
C ILE A 61 -16.08 -25.98 -16.14
N ILE A 62 -15.49 -25.48 -17.23
CA ILE A 62 -15.95 -25.79 -18.59
C ILE A 62 -15.59 -27.23 -18.94
N GLU A 63 -14.39 -27.69 -18.59
CA GLU A 63 -13.92 -29.04 -18.87
C GLU A 63 -14.73 -30.10 -18.10
N ASP A 64 -15.07 -29.83 -16.83
CA ASP A 64 -15.97 -30.68 -16.05
C ASP A 64 -17.38 -30.72 -16.63
N LYS A 65 -17.89 -29.58 -17.13
CA LYS A 65 -19.19 -29.55 -17.84
C LYS A 65 -19.12 -30.40 -19.11
N ILE A 66 -18.11 -30.20 -19.96
CA ILE A 66 -17.95 -30.96 -21.21
C ILE A 66 -17.87 -32.46 -20.92
N LYS A 67 -17.07 -32.87 -19.94
CA LYS A 67 -16.93 -34.27 -19.55
C LYS A 67 -18.25 -34.88 -19.06
N LYS A 68 -19.04 -34.10 -18.32
CA LYS A 68 -20.37 -34.52 -17.85
C LYS A 68 -21.39 -34.65 -18.99
N TYR A 69 -21.33 -33.80 -20.01
CA TYR A 69 -22.21 -33.87 -21.19
C TYR A 69 -21.80 -34.98 -22.17
N THR A 70 -20.52 -35.29 -22.30
CA THR A 70 -20.01 -36.35 -23.18
C THR A 70 -20.15 -37.75 -22.57
N ALA A 71 -20.34 -37.86 -21.25
CA ALA A 71 -20.54 -39.13 -20.53
C ALA A 71 -22.02 -39.54 -20.36
N VAL A 72 -22.95 -38.81 -20.98
CA VAL A 72 -24.39 -39.11 -21.10
C VAL A 72 -24.69 -39.45 -22.56
#